data_AF-B4GBC7-F1
#
_entry.id   AF-B4GBC7-F1
#
_cell.length_a   1.000
_cell.length_b   1.000
_cell.length_c   1.000
_cell.angle_alpha   90.00
_cell.angle_beta   90.00
_cell.angle_gamma   90.00
#
_symmetry.space_group_name_H-M   'P 1'
#
loop_
_entity.id
_entity.type
_entity.pdbx_description
1 polymer ?
#
loop_
_entity_poly.entity_id
_entity_poly.type
_entity_poly.pdbx_seq_one_letter_code
_entity_poly.pdbx_strand_id
1 'polypeptide(L)'
;MTPATIIILLVLGLVPAMCLGAVDEQPKTLKNLFSYLETNETTTKQCFARYLPQLESQGTTWSKSYSSCLKKSTSERQSLDTNVSAAQNQLREAAMGISAFIDHCLDISDALDFFNCFAKMSKQQLATVYTISYNASEDALSLSQQLSTIDVEHYLCTNRTEHSYVEGTDRVFRDLDQCLQQSEEH
;
A
#
# COMPACT_ATOMS: atom_id res chain seq x y z
N MET A 1 -24.25 12.50 -13.85
CA MET A 1 -23.88 12.88 -12.47
C MET A 1 -22.51 12.31 -12.21
N THR A 2 -21.51 13.17 -12.06
CA THR A 2 -20.11 12.78 -11.83
C THR A 2 -19.84 12.65 -10.33
N PRO A 3 -18.85 11.86 -9.90
CA PRO A 3 -18.57 11.57 -8.49
C PRO A 3 -18.25 12.81 -7.63
N ALA A 4 -17.98 13.96 -8.25
CA ALA A 4 -17.73 15.23 -7.56
C ALA A 4 -18.99 15.84 -6.90
N THR A 5 -20.21 15.46 -7.30
CA THR A 5 -21.44 16.06 -6.75
C THR A 5 -21.91 15.43 -5.44
N ILE A 6 -21.45 14.22 -5.11
CA ILE A 6 -21.87 13.49 -3.88
C ILE A 6 -21.09 13.98 -2.66
N ILE A 7 -19.84 14.43 -2.82
CA ILE A 7 -18.98 14.87 -1.72
C ILE A 7 -19.42 16.25 -1.17
N ILE A 8 -20.03 17.10 -1.99
CA ILE A 8 -20.46 18.44 -1.58
C ILE A 8 -21.74 18.40 -0.71
N LEU A 9 -22.57 17.36 -0.84
CA LEU A 9 -23.82 17.22 -0.08
C LEU A 9 -23.62 16.73 1.37
N LEU A 10 -22.44 16.20 1.72
CA LEU A 10 -22.12 15.75 3.08
C LEU A 10 -21.57 16.87 3.98
N VAL A 11 -21.20 18.02 3.43
CA VAL A 11 -20.49 19.09 4.17
C VAL A 11 -21.42 20.24 4.61
N LEU A 12 -22.66 20.29 4.13
CA LEU A 12 -23.59 21.40 4.43
C LEU A 12 -24.92 20.92 5.00
N GLY A 13 -24.92 20.74 6.32
CA GLY A 13 -26.07 21.07 7.17
C GLY A 13 -27.01 19.93 7.52
N LEU A 14 -27.00 19.55 8.80
CA LEU A 14 -28.15 19.68 9.72
C LEU A 14 -27.78 19.06 11.07
N VAL A 15 -27.12 19.85 11.93
CA VAL A 15 -27.19 19.62 13.38
C VAL A 15 -28.20 20.63 13.91
N PRO A 16 -29.30 20.17 14.56
CA PRO A 16 -30.27 21.09 15.12
C PRO A 16 -29.64 21.89 16.27
N ALA A 17 -29.85 23.21 16.21
CA ALA A 17 -29.57 24.14 17.28
C ALA A 17 -30.48 23.86 18.47
N MET A 18 -29.94 23.22 19.50
CA MET A 18 -30.42 23.09 20.90
C MET A 18 -29.33 22.25 21.59
N CYS A 19 -28.41 22.79 22.38
CA CYS A 19 -28.61 23.54 23.61
C CYS A 19 -27.54 24.63 23.76
N LEU A 20 -27.94 25.90 23.62
CA LEU A 20 -27.25 27.01 24.27
C LEU A 20 -27.69 27.01 25.74
N GLY A 21 -27.16 26.08 26.52
CA GLY A 21 -26.98 26.28 27.95
C GLY A 21 -25.65 27.00 28.12
N ALA A 22 -25.67 28.18 28.73
CA ALA A 22 -24.44 28.84 29.17
C ALA A 22 -23.72 27.90 30.15
N VAL A 23 -22.70 27.18 29.68
CA VAL A 23 -21.75 26.48 30.54
C VAL A 23 -20.60 27.44 30.76
N ASP A 24 -20.82 28.43 31.62
CA ASP A 24 -19.72 29.06 32.35
C ASP A 24 -19.38 28.15 33.53
N GLU A 25 -18.88 26.97 33.22
CA GLU A 25 -18.20 26.14 34.19
C GLU A 25 -17.05 25.50 33.43
N GLN A 26 -15.88 26.15 33.49
CA GLN A 26 -14.66 25.45 33.13
C GLN A 26 -14.69 24.10 33.86
N PRO A 27 -14.61 22.98 33.14
CA PRO A 27 -14.72 21.67 33.77
C PRO A 27 -13.65 21.61 34.85
N LYS A 28 -14.00 21.12 36.04
CA LYS A 28 -13.11 21.09 37.21
C LYS A 28 -11.75 20.47 36.90
N THR A 29 -11.68 19.60 35.89
CA THR A 29 -10.46 19.03 35.30
C THR A 29 -9.55 20.06 34.61
N LEU A 30 -10.09 21.04 33.89
CA LEU A 30 -9.33 22.08 33.20
C LEU A 30 -8.79 23.13 34.17
N LYS A 31 -9.56 23.51 35.20
CA LYS A 31 -9.07 24.39 36.28
C LYS A 31 -7.94 23.73 37.09
N ASN A 32 -8.06 22.44 37.37
CA ASN A 32 -6.99 21.69 38.04
C ASN A 32 -5.75 21.57 37.15
N LEU A 33 -5.92 21.41 35.83
CA LEU A 33 -4.81 21.41 34.87
C LEU A 33 -4.11 22.78 34.83
N PHE A 34 -4.86 23.88 34.80
CA PHE A 34 -4.30 25.23 34.81
C PHE A 34 -3.58 25.57 36.14
N SER A 35 -4.15 25.21 37.29
CA SER A 35 -3.49 25.45 38.58
C SER A 35 -2.20 24.63 38.73
N TYR A 36 -2.20 23.40 38.19
CA TYR A 36 -1.02 22.54 38.17
C TYR A 36 0.10 23.09 37.26
N LEU A 37 -0.28 23.61 36.09
CA LEU A 37 0.65 24.29 35.19
C LEU A 37 1.18 25.60 35.80
N GLU A 38 0.41 26.29 36.65
CA GLU A 38 0.85 27.48 37.38
C GLU A 38 1.82 27.14 38.52
N THR A 39 1.61 26.05 39.28
CA THR A 39 2.49 25.69 40.40
C THR A 39 3.75 24.94 39.97
N ASN A 40 3.68 24.16 38.89
CA ASN A 40 4.78 23.33 38.36
C ASN A 40 5.26 23.79 36.98
N GLU A 41 5.14 25.08 36.69
CA GLU A 41 5.39 25.65 35.37
C GLU A 41 6.79 25.30 34.82
N THR A 42 7.80 25.27 35.71
CA THR A 42 9.18 24.97 35.33
C THR A 42 9.40 23.48 35.06
N THR A 43 8.92 22.61 35.95
CA THR A 43 9.11 21.14 35.86
C THR A 43 8.29 20.55 34.71
N THR A 44 7.04 20.98 34.55
CA THR A 44 6.20 20.55 33.43
C THR A 44 6.82 20.93 32.08
N LYS A 45 7.29 22.18 31.94
CA LYS A 45 8.00 22.63 30.73
C LYS A 45 9.27 21.82 30.48
N GLN A 46 10.03 21.46 31.51
CA GLN A 46 11.23 20.63 31.38
C GLN A 46 10.90 19.20 30.92
N CYS A 47 9.86 18.56 31.46
CA CYS A 47 9.41 17.25 31.03
C CYS A 47 9.01 17.25 29.55
N PHE A 48 8.17 18.19 29.12
CA PHE A 48 7.78 18.30 27.71
C PHE A 48 8.97 18.64 26.80
N ALA A 49 9.86 19.57 27.20
CA ALA A 49 11.06 19.90 26.44
C ALA A 49 11.98 18.68 26.24
N ARG A 50 11.99 17.74 27.19
CA ARG A 50 12.77 16.50 27.11
C ARG A 50 12.14 15.42 26.24
N TYR A 51 10.82 15.23 26.32
CA TYR A 51 10.17 14.07 25.69
C TYR A 51 9.50 14.37 24.35
N LEU A 52 9.11 15.61 24.05
CA LEU A 52 8.58 15.98 22.73
C LEU A 52 9.56 15.66 21.59
N PRO A 53 10.87 16.01 21.67
CA PRO A 53 11.83 15.64 20.62
C PRO A 53 11.98 14.13 20.45
N GLN A 54 11.77 13.35 21.52
CA GLN A 54 11.83 11.89 21.45
C GLN A 54 10.61 11.33 20.70
N LEU A 55 9.41 11.86 20.94
CA LEU A 55 8.20 11.50 20.17
C LEU A 55 8.36 11.85 18.68
N GLU A 56 8.91 13.03 18.38
CA GLU A 56 9.22 13.44 17.00
C GLU A 56 10.24 12.49 16.34
N SER A 57 11.24 12.06 17.10
CA SER A 57 12.23 11.08 16.65
C SER A 57 11.61 9.71 16.35
N GLN A 58 10.66 9.24 17.17
CA GLN A 58 9.89 8.01 16.89
C GLN A 58 9.11 8.15 15.59
N GLY A 59 8.39 9.25 15.39
CA GLY A 59 7.62 9.50 14.17
C GLY A 59 8.50 9.61 12.91
N THR A 60 9.65 10.27 13.03
CA THR A 60 10.61 10.39 11.92
C THR A 60 11.20 9.03 11.54
N THR A 61 11.55 8.22 12.54
CA THR A 61 12.08 6.85 12.34
C THR A 61 11.04 5.96 11.67
N TRP A 62 9.79 6.02 12.13
CA TRP A 62 8.66 5.30 11.54
C TRP A 62 8.46 5.70 10.07
N SER A 63 8.33 7.00 9.80
CA SER A 63 8.06 7.52 8.45
C SER A 63 9.15 7.09 7.45
N LYS A 64 10.42 7.18 7.86
CA LYS A 64 11.56 6.74 7.04
C LYS A 64 11.54 5.23 6.79
N SER A 65 11.30 4.43 7.83
CA SER A 65 11.29 2.97 7.73
C SER A 65 10.12 2.46 6.88
N TYR A 66 8.93 3.04 7.08
CA TYR A 66 7.74 2.72 6.30
C TYR A 66 7.95 3.05 4.81
N SER A 67 8.48 4.24 4.52
CA SER A 67 8.81 4.65 3.15
C SER A 67 9.85 3.72 2.50
N SER A 68 10.81 3.22 3.29
CA SER A 68 11.80 2.25 2.83
C SER A 68 11.15 0.89 2.47
N CYS A 69 10.20 0.40 3.29
CA CYS A 69 9.42 -0.81 2.97
C CYS A 69 8.70 -0.67 1.63
N LEU A 70 8.00 0.46 1.41
CA LEU A 70 7.28 0.73 0.18
C LEU A 70 8.22 0.79 -1.03
N LYS A 71 9.35 1.49 -0.90
CA LYS A 71 10.35 1.60 -1.97
C LYS A 71 10.93 0.23 -2.34
N LYS A 72 11.23 -0.61 -1.34
CA LYS A 72 11.73 -1.97 -1.57
C LYS A 72 10.73 -2.80 -2.36
N SER A 73 9.47 -2.88 -1.90
CA SER A 73 8.42 -3.63 -2.59
C SER A 73 8.20 -3.14 -4.02
N THR A 74 8.20 -1.83 -4.23
CA THR A 74 8.07 -1.23 -5.57
C THR A 74 9.24 -1.62 -6.48
N SER A 75 10.47 -1.56 -5.96
CA SER A 75 11.67 -1.95 -6.72
C SER A 75 11.67 -3.43 -7.07
N GLU A 76 11.23 -4.30 -6.17
CA GLU A 76 11.14 -5.75 -6.41
C GLU A 76 10.12 -6.06 -7.49
N ARG A 77 8.95 -5.39 -7.49
CA ARG A 77 7.95 -5.51 -8.56
C ARG A 77 8.51 -5.09 -9.92
N GLN A 78 9.18 -3.95 -10.00
CA GLN A 78 9.81 -3.48 -11.24
C GLN A 78 10.89 -4.43 -11.76
N SER A 79 11.68 -5.02 -10.85
CA SER A 79 12.67 -6.04 -11.21
C SER A 79 11.99 -7.29 -11.77
N LEU A 80 10.89 -7.71 -11.17
CA LEU A 80 10.13 -8.87 -11.60
C LEU A 80 9.53 -8.67 -13.00
N ASP A 81 8.94 -7.50 -13.26
CA ASP A 81 8.42 -7.14 -14.60
C ASP A 81 9.53 -7.19 -15.67
N THR A 82 10.73 -6.71 -15.32
CA THR A 82 11.88 -6.76 -16.22
C THR A 82 12.30 -8.21 -16.51
N ASN A 83 12.32 -9.06 -15.48
CA ASN A 83 12.74 -10.46 -15.60
C ASN A 83 11.81 -11.30 -16.47
N VAL A 84 10.50 -11.04 -16.43
CA VAL A 84 9.51 -11.80 -17.23
C VAL A 84 9.37 -11.30 -18.66
N SER A 85 9.92 -10.13 -18.99
CA SER A 85 9.75 -9.51 -20.31
C SER A 85 10.25 -10.40 -21.47
N ALA A 86 11.34 -11.13 -21.27
CA ALA A 86 11.87 -12.05 -22.28
C ALA A 86 10.90 -13.21 -22.58
N ALA A 87 10.33 -13.83 -21.54
CA ALA A 87 9.35 -14.90 -21.68
C ALA A 87 8.06 -14.39 -22.35
N GLN A 88 7.60 -13.20 -21.98
CA GLN A 88 6.46 -12.54 -22.64
C GLN A 88 6.72 -12.30 -24.14
N ASN A 89 7.94 -11.89 -24.50
CA ASN A 89 8.32 -11.68 -25.91
C ASN A 89 8.34 -13.00 -26.69
N GLN A 90 8.87 -14.07 -26.12
CA GLN A 90 8.88 -15.40 -26.75
C GLN A 90 7.45 -15.93 -27.00
N LEU A 91 6.55 -15.77 -26.02
CA LEU A 91 5.14 -16.13 -26.20
C LEU A 91 4.47 -15.28 -27.30
N ARG A 92 4.78 -13.99 -27.35
CA ARG A 92 4.27 -13.08 -28.39
C ARG A 92 4.74 -13.49 -29.79
N GLU A 93 6.01 -13.80 -29.95
CA GLU A 93 6.58 -14.26 -31.22
C GLU A 93 5.93 -15.57 -31.68
N ALA A 94 5.77 -16.54 -30.78
CA ALA A 94 5.10 -17.81 -31.10
C ALA A 94 3.64 -17.59 -31.52
N ALA A 95 2.91 -16.72 -30.81
CA ALA A 95 1.53 -16.37 -31.15
C ALA A 95 1.43 -15.65 -32.51
N MET A 96 2.36 -14.74 -32.80
CA MET A 96 2.44 -14.06 -34.10
C MET A 96 2.71 -15.05 -35.25
N GLY A 97 3.52 -16.08 -35.02
CA GLY A 97 3.72 -17.15 -36.01
C GLY A 97 2.44 -17.91 -36.35
N ILE A 98 1.56 -18.12 -35.36
CA ILE A 98 0.23 -18.72 -35.60
C ILE A 98 -0.66 -17.75 -36.37
N SER A 99 -0.68 -16.47 -35.98
CA SER A 99 -1.44 -15.43 -36.71
C SER A 99 -1.02 -15.37 -38.18
N ALA A 100 0.29 -15.30 -38.45
CA ALA A 100 0.82 -15.22 -39.81
C ALA A 100 0.43 -16.44 -40.66
N PHE A 101 0.35 -17.63 -40.06
CA PHE A 101 -0.15 -18.83 -40.76
C PHE A 101 -1.64 -18.69 -41.11
N ILE A 102 -2.46 -18.19 -40.17
CA ILE A 102 -3.89 -17.96 -40.40
C ILE A 102 -4.07 -16.91 -41.51
N ASP A 103 -3.37 -15.79 -41.41
CA ASP A 103 -3.43 -14.69 -42.40
C ASP A 103 -3.06 -15.19 -43.79
N HIS A 104 -1.99 -16.00 -43.90
CA HIS A 104 -1.61 -16.63 -45.16
C HIS A 104 -2.73 -17.50 -45.75
N CYS A 105 -3.41 -18.31 -44.94
CA CYS A 105 -4.53 -19.13 -45.44
C CYS A 105 -5.74 -18.28 -45.84
N LEU A 106 -5.99 -17.16 -45.16
CA LEU A 106 -7.10 -16.25 -45.47
C LEU A 106 -6.93 -15.53 -46.82
N ASP A 107 -5.68 -15.31 -47.25
CA ASP A 107 -5.37 -14.65 -48.53
C ASP A 107 -5.53 -15.57 -49.76
N ILE A 108 -5.77 -16.88 -49.57
CA ILE A 108 -5.89 -17.84 -50.66
C ILE A 108 -7.28 -17.71 -51.32
N SER A 109 -7.30 -17.36 -52.61
CA SER A 109 -8.54 -17.21 -53.38
C SER A 109 -9.10 -18.53 -53.93
N ASP A 110 -8.24 -19.51 -54.23
CA ASP A 110 -8.70 -20.83 -54.70
C ASP A 110 -9.33 -21.62 -53.56
N ALA A 111 -10.54 -22.13 -53.79
CA ALA A 111 -11.32 -22.77 -52.73
C ALA A 111 -10.69 -24.08 -52.23
N LEU A 112 -10.11 -24.89 -53.11
CA LEU A 112 -9.50 -26.16 -52.72
C LEU A 112 -8.22 -25.91 -51.91
N ASP A 113 -7.38 -24.97 -52.36
CA ASP A 113 -6.17 -24.59 -51.66
C ASP A 113 -6.46 -23.92 -50.31
N PHE A 114 -7.50 -23.10 -50.23
CA PHE A 114 -7.97 -22.48 -48.99
C PHE A 114 -8.31 -23.54 -47.93
N PHE A 115 -9.16 -24.52 -48.27
CA PHE A 115 -9.52 -25.59 -47.33
C PHE A 115 -8.32 -26.48 -46.98
N ASN A 116 -7.46 -26.80 -47.95
CA ASN A 116 -6.25 -27.58 -47.71
C ASN A 116 -5.22 -26.84 -46.84
N CYS A 117 -5.19 -25.51 -46.86
CA CYS A 117 -4.33 -24.71 -45.98
C CYS A 117 -4.76 -24.88 -44.51
N PHE A 118 -6.04 -24.61 -44.20
CA PHE A 118 -6.56 -24.77 -42.84
C PHE A 118 -6.54 -26.22 -42.35
N ALA A 119 -6.72 -27.21 -43.23
CA ALA A 119 -6.61 -28.62 -42.86
C ALA A 119 -5.22 -28.99 -42.31
N LYS A 120 -4.16 -28.24 -42.65
CA LYS A 120 -2.80 -28.45 -42.13
C LYS A 120 -2.56 -27.80 -40.78
N MET A 121 -3.45 -26.90 -40.33
CA MET A 121 -3.26 -26.10 -39.11
C MET A 121 -3.04 -26.98 -37.88
N SER A 122 -3.84 -28.04 -37.69
CA SER A 122 -3.69 -28.96 -36.56
C SER A 122 -2.38 -29.74 -36.63
N LYS A 123 -1.88 -30.06 -37.81
CA LYS A 123 -0.60 -30.78 -37.97
C LYS A 123 0.61 -29.86 -37.75
N GLN A 124 0.51 -28.59 -38.13
CA GLN A 124 1.64 -27.66 -38.13
C GLN A 124 1.71 -26.82 -36.85
N GLN A 125 0.57 -26.40 -36.30
CA GLN A 125 0.51 -25.41 -35.23
C GLN A 125 0.08 -25.97 -33.87
N LEU A 126 -0.43 -27.21 -33.78
CA LEU A 126 -0.91 -27.78 -32.51
C LEU A 126 0.17 -27.80 -31.43
N ALA A 127 1.40 -28.21 -31.77
CA ALA A 127 2.51 -28.22 -30.83
C ALA A 127 2.84 -26.80 -30.34
N THR A 128 2.83 -25.82 -31.24
CA THR A 128 3.07 -24.40 -30.91
C THR A 128 1.99 -23.87 -29.98
N VAL A 129 0.71 -24.11 -30.28
CA VAL A 129 -0.42 -23.70 -29.42
C VAL A 129 -0.30 -24.32 -28.03
N TYR A 130 0.02 -25.62 -27.96
CA TYR A 130 0.20 -26.31 -26.69
C TYR A 130 1.36 -25.71 -25.88
N THR A 131 2.51 -25.49 -26.50
CA THR A 131 3.67 -24.87 -25.85
C THR A 131 3.37 -23.46 -25.34
N ILE A 132 2.65 -22.64 -26.12
CA ILE A 132 2.19 -21.31 -25.67
C ILE A 132 1.33 -21.46 -24.40
N SER A 133 0.32 -22.34 -24.45
CA SER A 133 -0.59 -22.54 -23.31
C SER A 133 0.15 -23.05 -22.07
N TYR A 134 1.07 -24.00 -22.25
CA TYR A 134 1.85 -24.60 -21.17
C TYR A 134 2.77 -23.55 -20.53
N ASN A 135 3.63 -22.91 -21.31
CA ASN A 135 4.58 -21.92 -20.81
C ASN A 135 3.86 -20.72 -20.17
N ALA A 136 2.80 -20.21 -20.80
CA ALA A 136 2.02 -19.10 -20.24
C ALA A 136 1.41 -19.46 -18.88
N SER A 137 0.96 -20.70 -18.70
CA SER A 137 0.39 -21.16 -17.42
C SER A 137 1.46 -21.27 -16.33
N GLU A 138 2.61 -21.88 -16.65
CA GLU A 138 3.75 -22.01 -15.73
C GLU A 138 4.31 -20.65 -15.33
N ASP A 139 4.52 -19.76 -16.31
CA ASP A 139 5.03 -18.40 -16.08
C ASP A 139 4.04 -17.57 -15.25
N ALA A 140 2.73 -17.68 -15.52
CA ALA A 140 1.70 -16.98 -14.75
C ALA A 140 1.65 -17.46 -13.29
N LEU A 141 1.74 -18.77 -13.05
CA LEU A 141 1.79 -19.34 -11.70
C LEU A 141 3.03 -18.85 -10.94
N SER A 142 4.20 -18.95 -11.57
CA SER A 142 5.47 -18.50 -11.01
C SER A 142 5.46 -17.00 -10.69
N LEU A 143 4.97 -16.17 -11.61
CA LEU A 143 4.83 -14.72 -11.42
C LEU A 143 3.87 -14.40 -10.28
N SER A 144 2.71 -15.08 -10.21
CA SER A 144 1.73 -14.90 -9.14
C SER A 144 2.33 -15.21 -7.77
N GLN A 145 3.09 -16.31 -7.65
CA GLN A 145 3.77 -16.68 -6.41
C GLN A 145 4.82 -15.65 -5.98
N GLN A 146 5.61 -15.15 -6.93
CA GLN A 146 6.62 -14.12 -6.66
C GLN A 146 5.97 -12.80 -6.23
N LEU A 147 4.91 -12.35 -6.90
CA LEU A 147 4.15 -11.17 -6.51
C LEU A 147 3.54 -11.32 -5.11
N SER A 148 2.95 -12.47 -4.80
CA SER A 148 2.41 -12.76 -3.47
C SER A 148 3.50 -12.71 -2.39
N THR A 149 4.71 -13.18 -2.70
CA THR A 149 5.84 -13.12 -1.77
C THR A 149 6.23 -11.66 -1.47
N ILE A 150 6.31 -10.81 -2.50
CA ILE A 150 6.59 -9.37 -2.34
C ILE A 150 5.52 -8.71 -1.46
N ASP A 151 4.25 -9.07 -1.63
CA ASP A 151 3.16 -8.51 -0.82
C ASP A 151 3.24 -8.91 0.65
N VAL A 152 3.55 -10.19 0.92
CA VAL A 152 3.77 -10.67 2.29
C VAL A 152 4.95 -9.95 2.94
N GLU A 153 6.08 -9.83 2.25
CA GLU A 153 7.27 -9.15 2.78
C GLU A 153 7.02 -7.66 3.02
N HIS A 154 6.28 -6.99 2.13
CA HIS A 154 5.87 -5.60 2.33
C HIS A 154 4.99 -5.43 3.58
N TYR A 155 4.01 -6.32 3.76
CA TYR A 155 3.16 -6.33 4.94
C TYR A 155 3.98 -6.56 6.23
N LEU A 156 4.86 -7.57 6.24
CA LEU A 156 5.69 -7.86 7.41
C LEU A 156 6.62 -6.69 7.78
N CYS A 157 7.20 -6.04 6.77
CA CYS A 157 8.08 -4.88 6.96
C CYS A 157 7.32 -3.69 7.58
N THR A 158 6.16 -3.35 7.01
CA THR A 158 5.33 -2.23 7.49
C THR A 158 4.74 -2.51 8.87
N ASN A 159 4.26 -3.73 9.11
CA ASN A 159 3.74 -4.15 10.42
C ASN A 159 4.81 -4.09 11.51
N ARG A 160 6.03 -4.56 11.25
CA ARG A 160 7.15 -4.44 12.20
C ARG A 160 7.50 -2.98 12.49
N THR A 161 7.49 -2.14 11.45
CA THR A 161 7.76 -0.70 11.59
C THR A 161 6.71 -0.03 12.48
N GLU A 162 5.43 -0.37 12.28
CA GLU A 162 4.32 0.12 13.10
C GLU A 162 4.45 -0.35 14.55
N HIS A 163 4.74 -1.64 14.77
CA HIS A 163 4.93 -2.19 16.10
C HIS A 163 6.04 -1.45 16.87
N SER A 164 7.20 -1.24 16.24
CA SER A 164 8.30 -0.49 16.86
C SER A 164 7.92 0.97 17.17
N TYR A 165 7.12 1.61 16.33
CA TYR A 165 6.63 2.97 16.59
C TYR A 165 5.68 3.01 17.79
N VAL A 166 4.74 2.08 17.87
CA VAL A 166 3.79 1.97 18.99
C VAL A 166 4.54 1.72 20.30
N GLU A 167 5.42 0.71 20.36
CA GLU A 167 6.20 0.42 21.58
C GLU A 167 7.12 1.59 21.96
N GLY A 168 7.75 2.23 20.97
CA GLY A 168 8.64 3.36 21.18
C GLY A 168 7.91 4.58 21.75
N THR A 169 6.74 4.92 21.19
CA THR A 169 5.94 6.05 21.66
C THR A 169 5.30 5.79 23.02
N ASP A 170 4.78 4.59 23.25
CA ASP A 170 4.25 4.15 24.54
C ASP A 170 5.31 4.25 25.66
N ARG A 171 6.56 3.86 25.37
CA ARG A 171 7.68 4.07 26.31
C ARG A 171 7.92 5.54 26.62
N VAL A 172 7.98 6.39 25.59
CA VAL A 172 8.20 7.84 25.79
C VAL A 172 7.05 8.47 26.57
N PHE A 173 5.81 8.04 26.35
CA PHE A 173 4.66 8.51 27.12
C PHE A 173 4.71 8.08 28.58
N ARG A 174 5.11 6.83 28.89
CA ARG A 174 5.32 6.41 30.29
C ARG A 174 6.42 7.22 30.98
N ASP A 175 7.52 7.46 30.29
CA ASP A 175 8.64 8.23 30.84
C ASP A 175 8.25 9.72 31.06
N LEU A 176 7.39 10.27 30.20
CA LEU A 176 6.78 11.58 30.36
C LEU A 176 5.82 11.63 31.56
N ASP A 177 4.91 10.67 31.67
CA ASP A 177 3.95 10.56 32.79
C ASP A 177 4.68 10.47 34.14
N GLN A 178 5.72 9.64 34.23
CA GLN A 178 6.56 9.55 35.42
C GLN A 178 7.25 10.88 35.76
N CYS A 179 7.73 11.62 34.76
CA CYS A 179 8.35 12.93 34.96
C CYS A 179 7.35 13.96 35.51
N LEU A 180 6.12 13.93 35.00
CA LEU A 180 5.04 14.80 35.47
C LEU A 180 4.62 14.44 36.90
N GLN A 181 4.50 13.16 37.24
CA GLN A 181 4.17 12.73 38.61
C GLN A 181 5.23 13.13 39.64
N GLN A 182 6.52 13.10 39.28
CA GLN A 182 7.60 13.60 40.15
C GLN A 182 7.51 15.10 40.43
N SER A 183 6.74 15.85 39.62
CA SER A 183 6.43 17.25 39.90
C SER A 183 5.30 17.43 40.93
N GLU A 184 4.57 16.37 41.30
CA GLU A 184 3.48 16.43 42.29
C GLU A 184 3.93 16.26 43.73
N GLU A 185 5.11 15.68 43.95
CA GLU A 185 5.60 15.28 45.27
C GLU A 185 6.47 16.35 45.98
N HIS A 186 6.60 17.56 45.42
CA HIS A 186 7.32 18.72 46.01
C HIS A 186 6.44 19.97 46.01
#